data_AF-A0A4S2MFR2-F1
#
_entry.id   AF-A0A4S2MFR2-F1
#
_cell.length_a   1.000
_cell.length_b   1.000
_cell.length_c   1.000
_cell.angle_alpha   90.00
_cell.angle_beta   90.00
_cell.angle_gamma   90.00
#
_symmetry.space_group_name_H-M   'P 1'
#
loop_
_entity.id
_entity.type
_entity.pdbx_description
1 polymer ?
#
loop_
_entity_poly.entity_id
_entity_poly.type
_entity_poly.pdbx_seq_one_letter_code
_entity_poly.pdbx_strand_id
1 'polypeptide(L)'
;MNRAASFYFCHGKKFRIVVCVCLLLSFYSFIWYFGNFRFRSEFVKTDSLSICLEDRIKPFQQKINEFDAFVLRSNARQTDGPKSMTFVGNGHIGCSFEQEGLLVQHGGTMSKLLNIPVLMSLDVHGYLSDASLVMDVRDGIMYKMNCFKHENELCVSSGTMVYAHRIYNSLLVQNFRVYNPLDDDATVKINKGNIHSWSGVRTLRTTNLKQQNLPGEEKPRTVSYQVLSILIEEPITEERSRGYSKPLETIVSRVTVVVLFEPVFPDTLTVHAGKTQSYSFITGVRSSTTPIPVTKADLTQAASDYGVIGRERKALESIVQAELAFALQYPEAELRTLHTTAWNRLWLSGITLSYSYAPNTLNGEEVNTTLYYLASHMPDYYSVSIDGNQTVMNAYLERAKRRTTCSPPHNLLESTVHWQPVRSFSKMSNLISTWYSTLRLARCDAFFEDGAHGILQAALLHIGQFHLHEKYASCGLSAETLHRDILFRRVQLNQPGVYVNVEIRIVPGELSLSSPHLMVVELSTWRSNPPPPLSTVANSKTPKILPMLSQPLDAAFIAPIRPSADIQGNQHSDLLVWVEHEAERIPVFVCPAGCQDMPVEVNLFAID
;
A
#
# COMPACT_ATOMS: atom_id res chain seq x y z
N MET A 1 17.08 -99.02 31.34
CA MET A 1 15.85 -99.82 31.53
C MET A 1 14.84 -98.89 32.19
N ASN A 2 13.65 -98.55 31.69
CA ASN A 2 12.87 -99.02 30.56
C ASN A 2 12.09 -97.85 29.93
N ARG A 3 11.90 -97.99 28.63
CA ARG A 3 10.95 -97.30 27.73
C ARG A 3 9.55 -97.10 28.32
N ALA A 4 8.97 -95.94 28.03
CA ALA A 4 7.69 -95.75 27.30
C ALA A 4 7.05 -94.43 27.78
N ALA A 5 7.16 -93.35 27.00
CA ALA A 5 6.26 -93.01 25.90
C ALA A 5 5.06 -92.16 26.36
N SER A 6 5.07 -90.93 25.86
CA SER A 6 3.91 -90.34 25.17
C SER A 6 2.68 -90.04 26.02
N PHE A 7 2.64 -88.85 26.63
CA PHE A 7 1.43 -88.02 26.71
C PHE A 7 1.88 -86.58 27.03
N TYR A 8 1.18 -85.57 26.50
CA TYR A 8 1.44 -84.12 26.61
C TYR A 8 2.24 -83.42 25.48
N PHE A 9 2.22 -83.95 24.26
CA PHE A 9 2.50 -83.16 23.04
C PHE A 9 1.23 -82.76 22.25
N CYS A 10 0.07 -82.66 22.92
CA CYS A 10 -1.21 -82.35 22.29
C CYS A 10 -2.02 -81.21 22.95
N HIS A 11 -1.36 -80.29 23.66
CA HIS A 11 -2.01 -79.04 24.12
C HIS A 11 -1.29 -77.76 23.65
N GLY A 12 -0.21 -77.90 22.86
CA GLY A 12 0.69 -76.79 22.51
C GLY A 12 0.11 -75.70 21.60
N LYS A 13 -0.88 -76.00 20.74
CA LYS A 13 -1.50 -74.97 19.89
C LYS A 13 -2.58 -74.16 20.62
N LYS A 14 -3.48 -74.82 21.35
CA LYS A 14 -4.54 -74.14 22.11
C LYS A 14 -3.98 -73.31 23.26
N PHE A 15 -2.96 -73.83 23.97
CA PHE A 15 -2.29 -73.08 25.04
C PHE A 15 -1.52 -71.86 24.51
N ARG A 16 -0.83 -71.98 23.37
CA ARG A 16 -0.15 -70.83 22.73
C ARG A 16 -1.13 -69.76 22.25
N ILE A 17 -2.29 -70.15 21.72
CA ILE A 17 -3.34 -69.20 21.32
C ILE A 17 -3.89 -68.48 22.54
N VAL A 18 -4.18 -69.20 23.63
CA VAL A 18 -4.67 -68.59 24.89
C VAL A 18 -3.64 -67.63 25.47
N VAL A 19 -2.34 -68.00 25.49
CA VAL A 19 -1.27 -67.12 25.96
C VAL A 19 -1.13 -65.87 25.07
N CYS A 20 -1.20 -66.01 23.74
CA CYS A 20 -1.19 -64.86 22.83
C CYS A 20 -2.41 -63.95 23.02
N VAL A 21 -3.60 -64.50 23.23
CA VAL A 21 -4.81 -63.71 23.48
C VAL A 21 -4.72 -63.00 24.83
N CYS A 22 -4.21 -63.65 25.87
CA CYS A 22 -3.96 -63.01 27.16
C CYS A 22 -2.91 -61.90 27.05
N LEU A 23 -1.83 -62.10 26.28
CA LEU A 23 -0.83 -61.06 26.03
C LEU A 23 -1.41 -59.88 25.25
N LEU A 24 -2.22 -60.13 24.22
CA LEU A 24 -2.90 -59.08 23.46
C LEU A 24 -3.92 -58.32 24.31
N LEU A 25 -4.68 -59.00 25.18
CA LEU A 25 -5.59 -58.35 26.11
C LEU A 25 -4.83 -57.56 27.17
N SER A 26 -3.70 -58.06 27.67
CA SER A 26 -2.85 -57.31 28.60
C SER A 26 -2.22 -56.08 27.95
N PHE A 27 -1.82 -56.19 26.68
CA PHE A 27 -1.29 -55.08 25.89
C PHE A 27 -2.38 -54.06 25.54
N TYR A 28 -3.58 -54.51 25.20
CA TYR A 28 -4.73 -53.63 24.98
C TYR A 28 -5.14 -52.91 26.26
N SER A 29 -5.16 -53.61 27.40
CA SER A 29 -5.45 -53.01 28.71
C SER A 29 -4.33 -52.05 29.14
N PHE A 30 -3.07 -52.34 28.82
CA PHE A 30 -1.93 -51.44 29.01
C PHE A 30 -2.05 -50.19 28.13
N ILE A 31 -2.37 -50.33 26.84
CA ILE A 31 -2.62 -49.19 25.93
C ILE A 31 -3.86 -48.41 26.35
N TRP A 32 -4.89 -49.04 26.90
CA TRP A 32 -6.08 -48.33 27.36
C TRP A 32 -5.84 -47.59 28.69
N TYR A 33 -5.09 -48.21 29.61
CA TYR A 33 -4.72 -47.62 30.89
C TYR A 33 -3.69 -46.48 30.73
N PHE A 34 -2.67 -46.67 29.88
CA PHE A 34 -1.68 -45.64 29.55
C PHE A 34 -2.08 -44.70 28.41
N GLY A 35 -3.02 -45.07 27.55
CA GLY A 35 -3.60 -44.20 26.52
C GLY A 35 -4.65 -43.25 27.09
N ASN A 36 -5.30 -43.62 28.21
CA ASN A 36 -6.09 -42.70 29.04
C ASN A 36 -5.26 -41.89 30.04
N PHE A 37 -3.98 -42.26 30.27
CA PHE A 37 -2.99 -41.25 30.59
C PHE A 37 -2.85 -40.38 29.34
N ARG A 38 -3.74 -39.40 29.22
CA ARG A 38 -3.38 -38.16 28.53
C ARG A 38 -2.02 -37.82 29.10
N PHE A 39 -0.96 -37.99 28.30
CA PHE A 39 0.17 -37.09 28.35
C PHE A 39 -0.47 -35.72 28.16
N ARG A 40 -0.94 -35.13 29.26
CA ARG A 40 -0.90 -33.70 29.46
C ARG A 40 0.60 -33.48 29.42
N SER A 41 1.14 -33.36 28.20
CA SER A 41 2.36 -32.62 28.05
C SER A 41 2.08 -31.35 28.82
N GLU A 42 2.76 -31.17 29.94
CA GLU A 42 3.18 -29.84 30.30
C GLU A 42 3.95 -29.36 29.07
N PHE A 43 3.20 -28.86 28.09
CA PHE A 43 3.73 -28.09 27.00
C PHE A 43 4.57 -27.04 27.71
N VAL A 44 5.85 -27.01 27.37
CA VAL A 44 6.78 -25.98 27.80
C VAL A 44 6.11 -24.63 27.52
N LYS A 45 5.47 -24.04 28.54
CA LYS A 45 4.75 -22.77 28.47
C LYS A 45 5.76 -21.63 28.49
N THR A 46 6.65 -21.57 27.51
CA THR A 46 7.58 -20.44 27.39
C THR A 46 7.98 -20.20 25.94
N ASP A 47 7.07 -19.68 25.11
CA ASP A 47 7.53 -18.95 23.94
C ASP A 47 8.18 -17.64 24.42
N SER A 48 9.39 -17.34 23.95
CA SER A 48 9.99 -16.02 24.12
C SER A 48 9.26 -15.02 23.21
N LEU A 49 9.24 -13.75 23.59
CA LEU A 49 8.63 -12.70 22.76
C LEU A 49 9.22 -12.66 21.35
N SER A 50 10.53 -12.92 21.22
CA SER A 50 11.21 -12.97 19.92
C SER A 50 10.72 -14.12 19.03
N ILE A 51 10.49 -15.33 19.58
CA ILE A 51 9.97 -16.47 18.82
C ILE A 51 8.55 -16.19 18.33
N CYS A 52 7.70 -15.61 19.19
CA CYS A 52 6.35 -15.19 18.83
C CYS A 52 6.37 -14.17 17.66
N LEU A 53 7.26 -13.18 17.72
CA LEU A 53 7.39 -12.17 16.66
C LEU A 53 7.90 -12.77 15.36
N GLU A 54 8.92 -13.63 15.40
CA GLU A 54 9.44 -14.28 14.20
C GLU A 54 8.37 -15.14 13.51
N ASP A 55 7.55 -15.86 14.28
CA ASP A 55 6.43 -16.61 13.71
C ASP A 55 5.42 -15.71 12.97
N ARG A 56 5.17 -14.51 13.49
CA ARG A 56 4.28 -13.52 12.86
C ARG A 56 4.89 -12.85 11.63
N ILE A 57 6.21 -12.85 11.48
CA ILE A 57 6.91 -12.29 10.31
C ILE A 57 7.03 -13.32 9.17
N LYS A 58 7.05 -14.63 9.46
CA LYS A 58 7.17 -15.70 8.45
C LYS A 58 6.32 -15.51 7.17
N PRO A 59 5.04 -15.08 7.24
CA PRO A 59 4.22 -14.88 6.04
C PRO A 59 4.81 -13.86 5.04
N PHE A 60 5.65 -12.93 5.50
CA PHE A 60 6.27 -11.90 4.68
C PHE A 60 7.64 -12.31 4.12
N GLN A 61 8.19 -13.48 4.50
CA GLN A 61 9.56 -13.86 4.16
C GLN A 61 9.80 -13.89 2.64
N GLN A 62 8.83 -14.38 1.87
CA GLN A 62 8.93 -14.37 0.40
C GLN A 62 9.02 -12.94 -0.13
N LYS A 63 8.12 -12.04 0.29
CA LYS A 63 8.12 -10.64 -0.14
C LYS A 63 9.40 -9.91 0.27
N ILE A 64 9.95 -10.24 1.43
CA ILE A 64 11.24 -9.69 1.89
C ILE A 64 12.37 -10.14 0.97
N ASN A 65 12.41 -11.42 0.59
CA ASN A 65 13.42 -11.95 -0.32
C ASN A 65 13.30 -11.36 -1.74
N GLU A 66 12.08 -10.98 -2.15
CA GLU A 66 11.79 -10.33 -3.44
C GLU A 66 11.96 -8.80 -3.40
N PHE A 67 12.35 -8.21 -2.26
CA PHE A 67 12.42 -6.76 -2.03
C PHE A 67 11.07 -6.01 -2.18
N ASP A 68 9.97 -6.73 -2.06
CA ASP A 68 8.59 -6.21 -2.05
C ASP A 68 8.13 -5.83 -0.63
N ALA A 69 8.89 -6.20 0.39
CA ALA A 69 8.67 -5.81 1.78
C ALA A 69 9.98 -5.68 2.58
N PHE A 70 9.96 -4.89 3.65
CA PHE A 70 11.06 -4.81 4.61
C PHE A 70 10.56 -4.77 6.06
N VAL A 71 11.45 -5.14 6.99
CA VAL A 71 11.11 -5.28 8.43
C VAL A 71 12.02 -4.42 9.29
N LEU A 72 11.41 -3.67 10.20
CA LEU A 72 12.06 -2.91 11.27
C LEU A 72 11.72 -3.52 12.62
N ARG A 73 12.72 -3.85 13.43
CA ARG A 73 12.49 -4.26 14.82
C ARG A 73 12.48 -3.02 15.70
N SER A 74 11.43 -2.87 16.53
CA SER A 74 11.27 -1.74 17.47
C SER A 74 12.48 -1.56 18.39
N ASN A 75 13.14 -2.67 18.74
CA ASN A 75 14.24 -2.73 19.71
C ASN A 75 15.61 -3.01 19.07
N ALA A 76 15.75 -2.90 17.74
CA ALA A 76 17.04 -3.08 17.11
C ALA A 76 18.03 -2.00 17.59
N ARG A 77 19.09 -2.43 18.27
CA ARG A 77 20.29 -1.59 18.45
C ARG A 77 20.80 -1.18 17.07
N GLN A 78 21.41 0.01 16.98
CA GLN A 78 21.95 0.70 15.79
C GLN A 78 22.90 -0.11 14.86
N THR A 79 23.05 -1.42 15.05
CA THR A 79 23.96 -2.32 14.34
C THR A 79 23.34 -3.00 13.12
N ASP A 80 22.00 -3.09 13.02
CA ASP A 80 21.35 -3.44 11.75
C ASP A 80 21.35 -2.19 10.88
N GLY A 81 21.81 -2.33 9.63
CA GLY A 81 22.04 -1.23 8.68
C GLY A 81 20.87 -0.25 8.49
N PRO A 82 21.07 0.81 7.70
CA PRO A 82 20.17 1.95 7.66
C PRO A 82 18.83 1.64 6.96
N LYS A 83 17.86 1.06 7.67
CA LYS A 83 16.54 0.77 7.11
C LYS A 83 15.65 2.01 7.13
N SER A 84 14.84 2.15 6.08
CA SER A 84 13.87 3.24 5.92
C SER A 84 12.63 3.02 6.79
N MET A 85 11.93 4.09 7.15
CA MET A 85 10.74 4.05 8.00
C MET A 85 9.53 3.44 7.28
N THR A 86 8.66 2.77 8.01
CA THR A 86 7.35 2.36 7.50
C THR A 86 6.48 3.59 7.27
N PHE A 87 5.84 3.64 6.11
CA PHE A 87 5.03 4.78 5.72
C PHE A 87 3.93 4.32 4.79
N VAL A 88 2.71 4.82 4.98
CA VAL A 88 1.62 4.65 4.02
C VAL A 88 1.08 5.99 3.58
N GLY A 89 0.82 6.12 2.29
CA GLY A 89 0.20 7.32 1.73
C GLY A 89 -0.42 7.08 0.36
N ASN A 90 -1.34 7.96 -0.02
CA ASN A 90 -2.08 7.93 -1.29
C ASN A 90 -2.01 9.26 -2.06
N GLY A 91 -1.06 10.13 -1.70
CA GLY A 91 -0.91 11.49 -2.23
C GLY A 91 -1.86 12.54 -1.66
N HIS A 92 -2.89 12.12 -0.94
CA HIS A 92 -3.77 13.03 -0.19
C HIS A 92 -3.49 13.01 1.30
N ILE A 93 -3.27 11.82 1.85
CA ILE A 93 -3.09 11.57 3.27
C ILE A 93 -1.98 10.53 3.47
N GLY A 94 -1.28 10.62 4.59
CA GLY A 94 -0.27 9.61 4.93
C GLY A 94 0.22 9.69 6.37
N CYS A 95 0.73 8.57 6.86
CA CYS A 95 1.17 8.41 8.24
C CYS A 95 2.19 7.25 8.38
N SER A 96 2.75 7.11 9.58
CA SER A 96 3.79 6.14 9.93
C SER A 96 3.60 5.64 11.37
N PHE A 97 4.14 4.46 11.70
CA PHE A 97 4.15 3.96 13.07
C PHE A 97 5.26 4.58 13.94
N GLU A 98 6.37 5.00 13.33
CA GLU A 98 7.56 5.46 14.04
C GLU A 98 7.50 6.94 14.44
N GLN A 99 6.80 7.76 13.66
CA GLN A 99 6.64 9.18 13.91
C GLN A 99 5.17 9.54 13.92
N GLU A 100 4.71 10.08 15.05
CA GLU A 100 3.34 10.61 15.16
C GLU A 100 3.15 11.80 14.23
N GLY A 101 1.99 11.82 13.58
CA GLY A 101 1.57 12.90 12.69
C GLY A 101 0.82 12.40 11.47
N LEU A 102 0.12 13.32 10.85
CA LEU A 102 -0.66 13.11 9.64
C LEU A 102 -0.13 14.05 8.55
N LEU A 103 0.42 13.49 7.48
CA LEU A 103 0.70 14.24 6.27
C LEU A 103 -0.60 14.43 5.49
N VAL A 104 -0.83 15.65 5.01
CA VAL A 104 -1.99 16.01 4.19
C VAL A 104 -1.55 16.70 2.90
N GLN A 105 -2.41 16.64 1.89
CA GLN A 105 -2.19 17.33 0.62
C GLN A 105 -2.14 18.83 0.82
N HIS A 106 -1.12 19.44 0.24
CA HIS A 106 -0.96 20.88 0.19
C HIS A 106 -0.20 21.23 -1.11
N GLY A 107 -0.80 22.07 -1.94
CA GLY A 107 -0.18 22.51 -3.20
C GLY A 107 -0.01 21.37 -4.21
N GLY A 108 -0.99 20.47 -4.30
CA GLY A 108 -1.01 19.36 -5.26
C GLY A 108 -0.23 18.10 -4.85
N THR A 109 0.64 18.18 -3.83
CA THR A 109 1.41 17.04 -3.31
C THR A 109 1.18 16.85 -1.81
N MET A 110 1.44 15.67 -1.28
CA MET A 110 1.37 15.45 0.17
C MET A 110 2.63 16.02 0.85
N SER A 111 2.52 17.22 1.40
CA SER A 111 3.69 17.98 1.88
C SER A 111 3.53 18.59 3.26
N LYS A 112 2.30 18.71 3.78
CA LYS A 112 2.04 19.39 5.07
C LYS A 112 1.87 18.37 6.19
N LEU A 113 2.71 18.48 7.22
CA LEU A 113 2.60 17.66 8.44
C LEU A 113 1.72 18.32 9.49
N LEU A 114 0.73 17.58 9.97
CA LEU A 114 -0.11 17.91 11.12
C LEU A 114 0.32 17.05 12.30
N ASN A 115 0.57 17.67 13.46
CA ASN A 115 0.96 16.96 14.67
C ASN A 115 -0.26 16.36 15.38
N ILE A 116 -0.90 15.38 14.73
CA ILE A 116 -2.14 14.74 15.17
C ILE A 116 -1.94 13.22 15.14
N PRO A 117 -2.16 12.52 16.27
CA PRO A 117 -2.05 11.07 16.34
C PRO A 117 -3.30 10.41 15.74
N VAL A 118 -3.24 10.09 14.45
CA VAL A 118 -4.34 9.42 13.73
C VAL A 118 -4.40 7.91 13.98
N LEU A 119 -3.28 7.28 14.34
CA LEU A 119 -3.21 5.84 14.58
C LEU A 119 -3.56 5.48 16.02
N MET A 120 -4.34 4.43 16.18
CA MET A 120 -4.57 3.78 17.47
C MET A 120 -3.47 2.77 17.77
N SER A 121 -3.18 2.56 19.06
CA SER A 121 -2.25 1.52 19.53
C SER A 121 -2.96 0.59 20.51
N LEU A 122 -2.55 -0.67 20.51
CA LEU A 122 -3.04 -1.68 21.45
C LEU A 122 -2.00 -1.92 22.54
N ASP A 123 -2.50 -2.04 23.76
CA ASP A 123 -1.69 -2.40 24.93
C ASP A 123 -2.46 -3.40 25.80
N VAL A 124 -1.73 -4.30 26.46
CA VAL A 124 -2.28 -5.27 27.40
C VAL A 124 -1.66 -5.00 28.76
N HIS A 125 -2.45 -4.44 29.66
CA HIS A 125 -1.95 -3.96 30.94
C HIS A 125 -1.31 -5.10 31.75
N GLY A 126 -0.08 -4.90 32.23
CA GLY A 126 0.65 -5.89 33.04
C GLY A 126 1.43 -6.94 32.25
N TYR A 127 1.44 -6.86 30.91
CA TYR A 127 2.21 -7.75 30.04
C TYR A 127 3.47 -7.03 29.54
N LEU A 128 4.57 -7.75 29.41
CA LEU A 128 5.74 -7.30 28.64
C LEU A 128 5.40 -7.37 27.15
N SER A 129 5.74 -6.34 26.39
CA SER A 129 5.48 -6.29 24.95
C SER A 129 6.76 -6.12 24.14
N ASP A 130 6.77 -6.73 22.95
CA ASP A 130 7.77 -6.48 21.91
C ASP A 130 7.06 -6.37 20.56
N ALA A 131 7.64 -5.60 19.64
CA ALA A 131 7.02 -5.23 18.39
C ALA A 131 7.98 -5.26 17.19
N SER A 132 7.46 -5.68 16.04
CA SER A 132 8.12 -5.56 14.74
C SER A 132 7.20 -4.87 13.75
N LEU A 133 7.76 -3.96 12.97
CA LEU A 133 7.07 -3.24 11.91
C LEU A 133 7.45 -3.87 10.57
N VAL A 134 6.47 -4.05 9.71
CA VAL A 134 6.67 -4.55 8.34
C VAL A 134 6.07 -3.53 7.39
N MET A 135 6.82 -3.16 6.36
CA MET A 135 6.32 -2.36 5.26
C MET A 135 6.23 -3.23 4.02
N ASP A 136 5.02 -3.39 3.48
CA ASP A 136 4.77 -4.06 2.21
C ASP A 136 4.65 -2.98 1.13
N VAL A 137 5.76 -2.70 0.45
CA VAL A 137 5.82 -1.61 -0.54
C VAL A 137 5.00 -1.91 -1.78
N ARG A 138 4.85 -3.20 -2.12
CA ARG A 138 4.06 -3.64 -3.26
C ARG A 138 2.56 -3.47 -3.05
N ASP A 139 2.05 -3.88 -1.90
CA ASP A 139 0.63 -3.73 -1.58
C ASP A 139 0.29 -2.35 -1.00
N GLY A 140 1.31 -1.60 -0.55
CA GLY A 140 1.16 -0.27 0.04
C GLY A 140 0.56 -0.28 1.45
N ILE A 141 0.85 -1.35 2.20
CA ILE A 141 0.30 -1.62 3.52
C ILE A 141 1.44 -1.71 4.53
N MET A 142 1.27 -1.07 5.68
CA MET A 142 2.18 -1.25 6.81
C MET A 142 1.53 -2.11 7.90
N TYR A 143 2.35 -2.90 8.56
CA TYR A 143 1.94 -3.81 9.62
C TYR A 143 2.76 -3.58 10.88
N LYS A 144 2.12 -3.71 12.03
CA LYS A 144 2.77 -3.75 13.34
C LYS A 144 2.37 -5.04 14.04
N MET A 145 3.32 -5.94 14.18
CA MET A 145 3.17 -7.21 14.89
C MET A 145 3.63 -7.00 16.32
N ASN A 146 2.73 -7.19 17.28
CA ASN A 146 3.07 -7.16 18.71
C ASN A 146 2.85 -8.53 19.33
N CYS A 147 3.72 -8.90 20.26
CA CYS A 147 3.51 -10.01 21.16
C CYS A 147 3.54 -9.49 22.60
N PHE A 148 2.62 -9.99 23.43
CA PHE A 148 2.44 -9.64 24.83
C PHE A 148 2.62 -10.89 25.68
N LYS A 149 3.41 -10.81 26.74
CA LYS A 149 3.67 -11.93 27.65
C LYS A 149 3.56 -11.52 29.11
N HIS A 150 2.85 -12.33 29.89
CA HIS A 150 2.82 -12.29 31.35
C HIS A 150 3.47 -13.57 31.91
N GLU A 151 3.89 -13.55 33.18
CA GLU A 151 4.74 -14.58 33.77
C GLU A 151 4.13 -16.00 33.62
N ASN A 152 4.89 -16.92 33.03
CA ASN A 152 4.52 -18.32 32.78
C ASN A 152 3.25 -18.57 31.93
N GLU A 153 2.80 -17.57 31.16
CA GLU A 153 1.67 -17.68 30.23
C GLU A 153 2.09 -17.76 28.75
N LEU A 154 1.15 -18.19 27.90
CA LEU A 154 1.29 -18.13 26.44
C LEU A 154 1.22 -16.67 25.96
N CYS A 155 1.91 -16.36 24.87
CA CYS A 155 1.93 -15.00 24.33
C CYS A 155 0.61 -14.65 23.63
N VAL A 156 -0.07 -13.60 24.10
CA VAL A 156 -1.14 -12.94 23.32
C VAL A 156 -0.48 -12.18 22.19
N SER A 157 -0.96 -12.32 20.95
CA SER A 157 -0.36 -11.64 19.80
C SER A 157 -1.37 -10.75 19.11
N SER A 158 -0.95 -9.56 18.67
CA SER A 158 -1.78 -8.67 17.88
C SER A 158 -1.08 -8.28 16.58
N GLY A 159 -1.79 -8.36 15.46
CA GLY A 159 -1.41 -7.75 14.20
C GLY A 159 -2.22 -6.50 13.95
N THR A 160 -1.56 -5.35 13.83
CA THR A 160 -2.15 -4.11 13.34
C THR A 160 -1.77 -3.95 11.88
N MET A 161 -2.74 -3.62 11.04
CA MET A 161 -2.55 -3.33 9.62
C MET A 161 -3.11 -1.94 9.33
N VAL A 162 -2.36 -1.12 8.60
CA VAL A 162 -2.77 0.25 8.23
C VAL A 162 -2.49 0.50 6.76
N TYR A 163 -3.43 1.15 6.08
CA TYR A 163 -3.23 1.62 4.72
C TYR A 163 -4.05 2.89 4.42
N ALA A 164 -3.47 3.80 3.65
CA ALA A 164 -4.19 4.92 3.06
C ALA A 164 -4.82 4.44 1.75
N HIS A 165 -6.15 4.39 1.69
CA HIS A 165 -6.85 3.78 0.57
C HIS A 165 -6.58 4.56 -0.72
N ARG A 166 -6.24 3.85 -1.81
CA ARG A 166 -5.71 4.48 -3.03
C ARG A 166 -6.79 4.94 -4.03
N ILE A 167 -7.97 4.30 -3.99
CA ILE A 167 -9.15 4.69 -4.78
C ILE A 167 -10.05 5.67 -4.01
N TYR A 168 -10.42 5.33 -2.77
CA TYR A 168 -11.13 6.23 -1.85
C TYR A 168 -10.14 7.08 -1.08
N ASN A 169 -9.76 8.19 -1.70
CA ASN A 169 -8.57 8.95 -1.34
C ASN A 169 -8.66 9.63 0.03
N SER A 170 -9.85 9.68 0.63
CA SER A 170 -10.05 10.26 1.96
C SER A 170 -9.94 9.23 3.08
N LEU A 171 -9.79 7.94 2.78
CA LEU A 171 -9.90 6.89 3.80
C LEU A 171 -8.53 6.40 4.26
N LEU A 172 -8.29 6.46 5.57
CA LEU A 172 -7.24 5.75 6.27
C LEU A 172 -7.87 4.58 7.02
N VAL A 173 -7.48 3.36 6.67
CA VAL A 173 -8.05 2.14 7.27
C VAL A 173 -7.04 1.52 8.22
N GLN A 174 -7.48 1.21 9.44
CA GLN A 174 -6.70 0.51 10.45
C GLN A 174 -7.45 -0.73 10.93
N ASN A 175 -6.85 -1.90 10.73
CA ASN A 175 -7.39 -3.17 11.19
C ASN A 175 -6.52 -3.73 12.31
N PHE A 176 -7.17 -4.20 13.38
CA PHE A 176 -6.54 -4.94 14.46
C PHE A 176 -7.01 -6.38 14.42
N ARG A 177 -6.08 -7.32 14.51
CA ARG A 177 -6.35 -8.74 14.68
C ARG A 177 -5.64 -9.22 15.94
N VAL A 178 -6.40 -9.55 16.97
CA VAL A 178 -5.88 -10.03 18.25
C VAL A 178 -6.16 -11.52 18.36
N TYR A 179 -5.13 -12.28 18.70
CA TYR A 179 -5.22 -13.71 18.98
C TYR A 179 -4.92 -13.95 20.46
N ASN A 180 -5.90 -14.50 21.17
CA ASN A 180 -5.78 -14.90 22.55
C ASN A 180 -5.67 -16.44 22.64
N PRO A 181 -4.47 -17.00 22.87
CA PRO A 181 -4.28 -18.43 23.07
C PRO A 181 -4.55 -18.90 24.51
N LEU A 182 -4.88 -17.99 25.43
CA LEU A 182 -5.11 -18.33 26.84
C LEU A 182 -6.43 -19.06 27.04
N ASP A 183 -6.54 -19.73 28.20
CA ASP A 183 -7.77 -20.38 28.66
C ASP A 183 -8.78 -19.37 29.24
N ASP A 184 -8.34 -18.13 29.51
CA ASP A 184 -9.14 -17.03 30.06
C ASP A 184 -9.28 -15.86 29.07
N ASP A 185 -10.27 -15.01 29.29
CA ASP A 185 -10.54 -13.83 28.45
C ASP A 185 -9.46 -12.74 28.66
N ALA A 186 -8.91 -12.22 27.57
CA ALA A 186 -7.91 -11.16 27.60
C ALA A 186 -8.56 -9.78 27.36
N THR A 187 -8.20 -8.79 28.18
CA THR A 187 -8.65 -7.41 27.99
C THR A 187 -7.54 -6.57 27.37
N VAL A 188 -7.78 -6.05 26.18
CA VAL A 188 -6.86 -5.20 25.42
C VAL A 188 -7.32 -3.75 25.53
N LYS A 189 -6.41 -2.87 25.96
CA LYS A 189 -6.66 -1.44 26.00
C LYS A 189 -6.34 -0.82 24.64
N ILE A 190 -7.25 0.02 24.15
CA ILE A 190 -6.99 0.87 22.99
C ILE A 190 -6.49 2.21 23.51
N ASN A 191 -5.30 2.62 23.06
CA ASN A 191 -4.73 3.93 23.36
C ASN A 191 -4.79 4.81 22.10
N LYS A 192 -5.35 6.01 22.24
CA LYS A 192 -5.31 7.09 21.25
C LYS A 192 -5.09 8.43 21.95
N GLY A 193 -4.43 9.38 21.28
CA GLY A 193 -4.25 10.73 21.79
C GLY A 193 -5.59 11.48 21.96
N ASN A 194 -5.64 12.39 22.94
CA ASN A 194 -6.85 13.15 23.24
C ASN A 194 -7.14 14.19 22.15
N ILE A 195 -8.30 14.07 21.52
CA ILE A 195 -8.76 14.93 20.42
C ILE A 195 -8.84 16.41 20.82
N HIS A 196 -9.18 16.71 22.08
CA HIS A 196 -9.25 18.09 22.59
C HIS A 196 -7.88 18.76 22.73
N SER A 197 -6.79 17.98 22.72
CA SER A 197 -5.42 18.51 22.79
C SER A 197 -4.87 18.93 21.43
N TRP A 198 -5.60 18.68 20.34
CA TRP A 198 -5.10 18.93 18.98
C TRP A 198 -5.17 20.41 18.62
N SER A 199 -4.05 20.94 18.13
CA SER A 199 -3.93 22.35 17.75
C SER A 199 -4.71 22.65 16.46
N GLY A 200 -5.38 23.80 16.41
CA GLY A 200 -6.01 24.32 15.18
C GLY A 200 -7.43 23.81 14.91
N VAL A 201 -8.02 23.02 15.81
CA VAL A 201 -9.42 22.59 15.73
C VAL A 201 -10.34 23.81 15.87
N ARG A 202 -11.24 24.01 14.90
CA ARG A 202 -12.24 25.09 14.88
C ARG A 202 -13.64 24.62 15.19
N THR A 203 -14.03 23.47 14.66
CA THR A 203 -15.33 22.86 14.93
C THR A 203 -15.14 21.40 15.34
N LEU A 204 -15.98 20.94 16.26
CA LEU A 204 -16.07 19.56 16.71
C LEU A 204 -17.55 19.19 16.83
N ARG A 205 -17.99 18.18 16.09
CA ARG A 205 -19.37 17.66 16.15
C ARG A 205 -19.36 16.15 16.13
N THR A 206 -20.43 15.51 16.63
CA THR A 206 -20.61 14.07 16.50
C THR A 206 -21.64 13.78 15.42
N THR A 207 -21.38 12.78 14.58
CA THR A 207 -22.32 12.28 13.57
C THR A 207 -22.41 10.76 13.65
N ASN A 208 -23.52 10.21 13.18
CA ASN A 208 -23.76 8.77 13.16
C ASN A 208 -23.92 8.31 11.71
N LEU A 209 -23.22 7.24 11.36
CA LEU A 209 -23.32 6.60 10.05
C LEU A 209 -23.83 5.17 10.22
N LYS A 210 -24.53 4.67 9.20
CA LYS A 210 -24.99 3.28 9.16
C LYS A 210 -23.88 2.41 8.57
N GLN A 211 -23.60 1.29 9.24
CA GLN A 211 -22.71 0.24 8.78
C GLN A 211 -23.53 -1.01 8.47
N GLN A 212 -23.21 -1.66 7.36
CA GLN A 212 -23.85 -2.91 6.98
C GLN A 212 -23.47 -4.04 7.96
N ASN A 213 -24.36 -5.03 8.06
CA ASN A 213 -24.21 -6.14 8.97
C ASN A 213 -22.96 -6.95 8.64
N LEU A 214 -22.20 -7.32 9.68
CA LEU A 214 -21.24 -8.41 9.58
C LEU A 214 -21.98 -9.74 9.30
N PRO A 215 -21.32 -10.75 8.70
CA PRO A 215 -21.94 -12.05 8.46
C PRO A 215 -22.52 -12.63 9.76
N GLY A 216 -23.84 -12.79 9.83
CA GLY A 216 -24.54 -13.31 11.01
C GLY A 216 -25.35 -12.30 11.83
N GLU A 217 -25.38 -11.02 11.44
CA GLU A 217 -26.21 -10.00 12.11
C GLU A 217 -27.40 -9.58 11.25
N GLU A 218 -28.58 -9.42 11.88
CA GLU A 218 -29.83 -9.07 11.18
C GLU A 218 -30.08 -7.56 11.06
N LYS A 219 -29.42 -6.71 11.87
CA LYS A 219 -29.68 -5.25 11.90
C LYS A 219 -28.43 -4.41 11.65
N PRO A 220 -28.53 -3.33 10.83
CA PRO A 220 -27.41 -2.43 10.56
C PRO A 220 -26.93 -1.77 11.84
N ARG A 221 -25.62 -1.80 12.04
CA ARG A 221 -24.98 -1.15 13.19
C ARG A 221 -24.86 0.34 12.90
N THR A 222 -25.04 1.15 13.95
CA THR A 222 -24.75 2.57 13.87
C THR A 222 -23.36 2.81 14.43
N VAL A 223 -22.51 3.49 13.67
CA VAL A 223 -21.14 3.84 14.06
C VAL A 223 -21.08 5.35 14.26
N SER A 224 -20.53 5.78 15.38
CA SER A 224 -20.40 7.20 15.71
C SER A 224 -19.03 7.72 15.30
N TYR A 225 -19.01 8.96 14.80
CA TYR A 225 -17.82 9.67 14.35
C TYR A 225 -17.76 11.05 14.97
N GLN A 226 -16.58 11.47 15.39
CA GLN A 226 -16.26 12.86 15.69
C GLN A 226 -15.75 13.53 14.42
N VAL A 227 -16.45 14.58 13.98
CA VAL A 227 -16.10 15.37 12.80
C VAL A 227 -15.44 16.65 13.25
N LEU A 228 -14.21 16.87 12.78
CA LEU A 228 -13.37 18.01 13.10
C LEU A 228 -13.06 18.81 11.85
N SER A 229 -12.98 20.14 12.00
CA SER A 229 -12.33 21.01 11.01
C SER A 229 -11.10 21.68 11.60
N ILE A 230 -10.03 21.67 10.84
CA ILE A 230 -8.74 22.26 11.19
C ILE A 230 -8.36 23.27 10.12
N LEU A 231 -7.87 24.43 10.54
CA LEU A 231 -7.38 25.47 9.65
C LEU A 231 -5.88 25.62 9.79
N ILE A 232 -5.20 25.52 8.65
CA ILE A 232 -3.77 25.79 8.53
C ILE A 232 -3.64 27.18 7.92
N GLU A 233 -3.24 28.14 8.74
CA GLU A 233 -3.07 29.54 8.35
C GLU A 233 -1.63 29.80 7.92
N GLU A 234 -1.46 30.38 6.73
CA GLU A 234 -0.19 30.82 6.19
C GLU A 234 -0.26 32.33 5.98
N PRO A 235 0.30 33.13 6.90
CA PRO A 235 0.21 34.59 6.82
C PRO A 235 1.01 35.09 5.61
N ILE A 236 0.41 36.00 4.85
CA ILE A 236 1.12 36.64 3.74
C ILE A 236 2.05 37.69 4.37
N THR A 237 3.36 37.47 4.28
CA THR A 237 4.35 38.49 4.63
C THR A 237 4.35 39.54 3.53
N GLU A 238 4.18 40.81 3.88
CA GLU A 238 4.12 41.92 2.91
C GLU A 238 5.46 42.05 2.14
N GLU A 239 5.56 41.42 0.98
CA GLU A 239 6.57 41.78 -0.02
C GLU A 239 6.15 43.09 -0.70
N ARG A 240 6.57 44.21 -0.10
CA ARG A 240 6.97 45.47 -0.75
C ARG A 240 6.15 45.90 -1.98
N SER A 241 4.84 46.06 -1.83
CA SER A 241 4.00 46.76 -2.80
C SER A 241 4.30 48.27 -2.78
N ARG A 242 5.37 48.69 -3.47
CA ARG A 242 5.49 50.09 -3.93
C ARG A 242 4.49 50.30 -5.06
N GLY A 243 3.42 51.03 -4.74
CA GLY A 243 2.69 51.82 -5.73
C GLY A 243 1.31 51.29 -6.12
N TYR A 244 0.34 52.18 -5.92
CA TYR A 244 -0.99 52.27 -6.55
C TYR A 244 -2.21 51.55 -5.92
N SER A 245 -2.92 52.37 -5.14
CA SER A 245 -4.37 52.69 -5.18
C SER A 245 -5.45 51.67 -4.74
N LYS A 246 -6.15 52.12 -3.68
CA LYS A 246 -7.48 51.76 -3.12
C LYS A 246 -7.61 50.43 -2.36
N PRO A 247 -8.34 50.40 -1.22
CA PRO A 247 -8.44 49.24 -0.34
C PRO A 247 -9.44 48.25 -0.93
N LEU A 248 -8.97 47.39 -1.82
CA LEU A 248 -9.59 46.09 -2.02
C LEU A 248 -9.36 45.30 -0.73
N GLU A 249 -10.37 44.63 -0.18
CA GLU A 249 -10.25 43.80 1.04
C GLU A 249 -8.94 43.04 1.01
N THR A 250 -7.98 43.47 1.83
CA THR A 250 -6.62 42.98 1.75
C THR A 250 -6.63 41.54 2.19
N ILE A 251 -6.23 40.63 1.29
CA ILE A 251 -6.01 39.22 1.61
C ILE A 251 -4.94 39.19 2.69
N VAL A 252 -5.28 38.65 3.86
CA VAL A 252 -4.38 38.64 5.03
C VAL A 252 -3.64 37.31 5.17
N SER A 253 -4.20 36.23 4.66
CA SER A 253 -3.64 34.89 4.79
C SER A 253 -4.10 33.97 3.66
N ARG A 254 -3.37 32.88 3.46
CA ARG A 254 -3.82 31.71 2.73
C ARG A 254 -4.14 30.61 3.72
N VAL A 255 -5.31 29.99 3.59
CA VAL A 255 -5.79 28.96 4.51
C VAL A 255 -5.99 27.64 3.79
N THR A 256 -5.46 26.57 4.37
CA THR A 256 -5.82 25.20 3.98
C THR A 256 -6.84 24.67 4.97
N VAL A 257 -8.00 24.22 4.47
CA VAL A 257 -9.04 23.61 5.29
C VAL A 257 -8.80 22.11 5.31
N VAL A 258 -8.82 21.50 6.50
CA VAL A 258 -8.72 20.05 6.69
C VAL A 258 -9.93 19.57 7.46
N VAL A 259 -10.59 18.54 6.95
CA VAL A 259 -11.73 17.87 7.58
C VAL A 259 -11.31 16.47 8.00
N LEU A 260 -11.63 16.10 9.24
CA LEU A 260 -11.34 14.80 9.80
C LEU A 260 -12.61 14.15 10.37
N PHE A 261 -12.85 12.89 10.03
CA PHE A 261 -13.86 12.02 10.59
C PHE A 261 -13.16 10.92 11.37
N GLU A 262 -13.19 11.05 12.68
CA GLU A 262 -12.52 10.16 13.61
C GLU A 262 -13.54 9.18 14.22
N PRO A 263 -13.38 7.86 14.08
CA PRO A 263 -14.31 6.89 14.64
C PRO A 263 -14.29 6.93 16.17
N VAL A 264 -15.46 6.79 16.79
CA VAL A 264 -15.59 6.61 18.24
C VAL A 264 -15.41 5.12 18.56
N PHE A 265 -14.46 4.79 19.42
CA PHE A 265 -14.12 3.41 19.81
C PHE A 265 -14.20 3.23 21.34
N PRO A 266 -14.40 2.00 21.83
CA PRO A 266 -14.37 1.71 23.25
C PRO A 266 -12.92 1.75 23.80
N ASP A 267 -12.77 2.11 25.07
CA ASP A 267 -11.44 2.15 25.72
C ASP A 267 -10.79 0.77 25.85
N THR A 268 -11.60 -0.28 25.94
CA THR A 268 -11.14 -1.66 26.10
C THR A 268 -11.91 -2.62 25.19
N LEU A 269 -11.22 -3.67 24.76
CA LEU A 269 -11.73 -4.77 23.95
C LEU A 269 -11.48 -6.07 24.69
N THR A 270 -12.51 -6.91 24.81
CA THR A 270 -12.41 -8.25 25.40
C THR A 270 -12.30 -9.29 24.30
N VAL A 271 -11.23 -10.09 24.34
CA VAL A 271 -10.99 -11.18 23.38
C VAL A 271 -11.08 -12.51 24.11
N HIS A 272 -12.07 -13.32 23.74
CA HIS A 272 -12.36 -14.55 24.42
C HIS A 272 -11.23 -15.60 24.33
N ALA A 273 -11.17 -16.47 25.33
CA ALA A 273 -10.24 -17.59 25.39
C ALA A 273 -10.20 -18.43 24.10
N GLY A 274 -8.99 -18.72 23.60
CA GLY A 274 -8.76 -19.48 22.37
C GLY A 274 -9.31 -18.87 21.08
N LYS A 275 -9.75 -17.60 21.09
CA LYS A 275 -10.34 -16.93 19.92
C LYS A 275 -9.39 -15.94 19.26
N THR A 276 -9.65 -15.71 17.98
CA THR A 276 -9.10 -14.58 17.22
C THR A 276 -10.23 -13.60 16.93
N GLN A 277 -10.02 -12.32 17.24
CA GLN A 277 -10.99 -11.28 16.95
C GLN A 277 -10.37 -10.16 16.12
N SER A 278 -11.17 -9.62 15.19
CA SER A 278 -10.75 -8.56 14.30
C SER A 278 -11.65 -7.33 14.44
N TYR A 279 -11.03 -6.16 14.47
CA TYR A 279 -11.68 -4.86 14.58
C TYR A 279 -11.17 -3.95 13.47
N SER A 280 -12.08 -3.29 12.76
CA SER A 280 -11.73 -2.38 11.67
C SER A 280 -12.20 -0.98 12.01
N PHE A 281 -11.30 -0.01 11.91
CA PHE A 281 -11.56 1.39 12.10
C PHE A 281 -11.17 2.16 10.85
N ILE A 282 -12.03 3.07 10.41
CA ILE A 282 -11.82 3.85 9.20
C ILE A 282 -11.83 5.31 9.63
N THR A 283 -10.73 6.02 9.43
CA THR A 283 -10.64 7.46 9.64
C THR A 283 -10.77 8.15 8.29
N GLY A 284 -11.67 9.12 8.18
CA GLY A 284 -11.83 9.93 6.98
C GLY A 284 -11.06 11.24 7.09
N VAL A 285 -10.25 11.60 6.11
CA VAL A 285 -9.48 12.86 6.10
C VAL A 285 -9.48 13.45 4.70
N ARG A 286 -9.77 14.76 4.58
CA ARG A 286 -9.60 15.49 3.32
C ARG A 286 -9.11 16.90 3.58
N SER A 287 -8.19 17.37 2.75
CA SER A 287 -7.75 18.77 2.75
C SER A 287 -8.15 19.46 1.45
N SER A 288 -8.25 20.80 1.50
CA SER A 288 -8.38 21.63 0.31
C SER A 288 -7.15 21.49 -0.58
N THR A 289 -7.34 21.22 -1.87
CA THR A 289 -6.24 20.98 -2.83
C THR A 289 -5.30 22.19 -2.96
N THR A 290 -5.87 23.40 -2.94
CA THR A 290 -5.15 24.67 -3.04
C THR A 290 -5.44 25.55 -1.83
N PRO A 291 -4.43 26.27 -1.31
CA PRO A 291 -4.66 27.23 -0.23
C PRO A 291 -5.59 28.36 -0.67
N ILE A 292 -6.62 28.62 0.12
CA ILE A 292 -7.65 29.61 -0.16
C ILE A 292 -7.18 30.98 0.33
N PRO A 293 -7.12 32.02 -0.51
CA PRO A 293 -6.86 33.37 -0.05
C PRO A 293 -8.06 33.89 0.76
N VAL A 294 -7.81 34.42 1.95
CA VAL A 294 -8.86 34.86 2.88
C VAL A 294 -8.62 36.26 3.41
N THR A 295 -9.72 36.98 3.66
CA THR A 295 -9.72 38.28 4.33
C THR A 295 -9.81 38.13 5.85
N LYS A 296 -9.63 39.23 6.59
CA LYS A 296 -9.83 39.21 8.05
C LYS A 296 -11.28 38.88 8.45
N ALA A 297 -12.26 39.26 7.63
CA ALA A 297 -13.67 38.93 7.85
C ALA A 297 -13.96 37.43 7.63
N ASP A 298 -13.31 36.81 6.64
CA ASP A 298 -13.43 35.36 6.42
C ASP A 298 -12.88 34.56 7.61
N LEU A 299 -11.75 35.01 8.19
CA LEU A 299 -11.14 34.37 9.37
C LEU A 299 -12.03 34.47 10.61
N THR A 300 -12.71 35.61 10.84
CA THR A 300 -13.64 35.73 11.98
C THR A 300 -14.89 34.88 11.78
N GLN A 301 -15.30 34.63 10.54
CA GLN A 301 -16.43 33.76 10.19
C GLN A 301 -16.04 32.28 9.99
N ALA A 302 -14.79 31.91 10.23
CA ALA A 302 -14.26 30.59 9.91
C ALA A 302 -14.95 29.42 10.64
N ALA A 303 -15.51 29.67 11.83
CA ALA A 303 -16.30 28.69 12.58
C ALA A 303 -17.75 28.56 12.07
N SER A 304 -18.20 29.50 11.24
CA SER A 304 -19.55 29.51 10.70
C SER A 304 -19.69 28.57 9.49
N ASP A 305 -20.94 28.31 9.14
CA ASP A 305 -21.33 27.58 7.93
C ASP A 305 -21.28 28.44 6.65
N TYR A 306 -21.02 29.74 6.79
CA TYR A 306 -21.04 30.73 5.73
C TYR A 306 -19.63 31.15 5.34
N GLY A 307 -19.51 32.00 4.32
CA GLY A 307 -18.21 32.46 3.81
C GLY A 307 -17.48 31.40 2.97
N VAL A 308 -16.27 31.74 2.51
CA VAL A 308 -15.49 30.87 1.63
C VAL A 308 -15.02 29.61 2.38
N ILE A 309 -14.54 29.77 3.61
CA ILE A 309 -14.05 28.68 4.46
C ILE A 309 -15.18 27.69 4.82
N GLY A 310 -16.36 28.20 5.20
CA GLY A 310 -17.51 27.36 5.56
C GLY A 310 -18.03 26.54 4.37
N ARG A 311 -18.04 27.12 3.16
CA ARG A 311 -18.41 26.39 1.93
C ARG A 311 -17.42 25.30 1.58
N GLU A 312 -16.11 25.59 1.63
CA GLU A 312 -15.08 24.59 1.39
C GLU A 312 -15.17 23.44 2.39
N ARG A 313 -15.29 23.77 3.68
CA ARG A 313 -15.45 22.75 4.72
C ARG A 313 -16.64 21.82 4.45
N LYS A 314 -17.80 22.37 4.07
CA LYS A 314 -18.99 21.56 3.74
C LYS A 314 -18.77 20.67 2.52
N ALA A 315 -18.07 21.17 1.50
CA ALA A 315 -17.72 20.38 0.32
C ALA A 315 -16.77 19.23 0.66
N LEU A 316 -15.75 19.48 1.49
CA LEU A 316 -14.83 18.42 1.94
C LEU A 316 -15.55 17.41 2.84
N GLU A 317 -16.41 17.87 3.76
CA GLU A 317 -17.22 17.00 4.62
C GLU A 317 -18.14 16.07 3.80
N SER A 318 -18.76 16.56 2.72
CA SER A 318 -19.64 15.74 1.89
C SER A 318 -18.88 14.65 1.12
N ILE A 319 -17.67 14.95 0.63
CA ILE A 319 -16.79 13.98 -0.03
C ILE A 319 -16.40 12.86 0.95
N VAL A 320 -15.88 13.23 2.12
CA VAL A 320 -15.46 12.24 3.15
C VAL A 320 -16.65 11.40 3.61
N GLN A 321 -17.81 12.03 3.83
CA GLN A 321 -19.01 11.33 4.25
C GLN A 321 -19.50 10.33 3.20
N ALA A 322 -19.42 10.67 1.91
CA ALA A 322 -19.80 9.77 0.83
C ALA A 322 -18.86 8.55 0.74
N GLU A 323 -17.55 8.76 0.80
CA GLU A 323 -16.57 7.67 0.78
C GLU A 323 -16.69 6.77 2.02
N LEU A 324 -16.89 7.34 3.21
CA LEU A 324 -17.12 6.58 4.43
C LEU A 324 -18.42 5.78 4.36
N ALA A 325 -19.51 6.38 3.88
CA ALA A 325 -20.78 5.69 3.74
C ALA A 325 -20.68 4.50 2.78
N PHE A 326 -19.89 4.62 1.71
CA PHE A 326 -19.57 3.51 0.83
C PHE A 326 -18.72 2.46 1.56
N ALA A 327 -17.61 2.85 2.19
CA ALA A 327 -16.70 1.91 2.83
C ALA A 327 -17.34 1.10 3.96
N LEU A 328 -18.28 1.69 4.71
CA LEU A 328 -19.02 1.01 5.77
C LEU A 328 -20.07 0.00 5.26
N GLN A 329 -20.31 -0.07 3.95
CA GLN A 329 -21.17 -1.09 3.35
C GLN A 329 -20.41 -2.39 3.02
N TYR A 330 -19.09 -2.33 2.87
CA TYR A 330 -18.31 -3.48 2.43
C TYR A 330 -17.43 -4.04 3.55
N PRO A 331 -17.16 -5.36 3.56
CA PRO A 331 -16.14 -5.94 4.44
C PRO A 331 -14.77 -5.29 4.20
N GLU A 332 -13.98 -5.14 5.27
CA GLU A 332 -12.62 -4.59 5.18
C GLU A 332 -11.75 -5.34 4.16
N ALA A 333 -11.92 -6.67 4.05
CA ALA A 333 -11.16 -7.48 3.10
C ALA A 333 -11.41 -7.08 1.63
N GLU A 334 -12.62 -6.62 1.29
CA GLU A 334 -12.95 -6.15 -0.05
C GLU A 334 -12.33 -4.77 -0.31
N LEU A 335 -12.41 -3.86 0.67
CA LEU A 335 -11.73 -2.55 0.60
C LEU A 335 -10.22 -2.73 0.45
N ARG A 336 -9.62 -3.63 1.23
CA ARG A 336 -8.19 -3.96 1.10
C ARG A 336 -7.88 -4.47 -0.30
N THR A 337 -8.70 -5.37 -0.85
CA THR A 337 -8.49 -5.91 -2.20
C THR A 337 -8.53 -4.81 -3.27
N LEU A 338 -9.45 -3.85 -3.17
CA LEU A 338 -9.50 -2.70 -4.08
C LEU A 338 -8.22 -1.84 -3.97
N HIS A 339 -7.77 -1.56 -2.74
CA HIS A 339 -6.53 -0.83 -2.49
C HIS A 339 -5.29 -1.56 -3.05
N THR A 340 -5.11 -2.84 -2.74
CA THR A 340 -3.95 -3.61 -3.21
C THR A 340 -3.99 -3.79 -4.72
N THR A 341 -5.17 -3.89 -5.34
CA THR A 341 -5.28 -3.97 -6.80
C THR A 341 -4.82 -2.67 -7.46
N ALA A 342 -5.20 -1.51 -6.91
CA ALA A 342 -4.73 -0.22 -7.41
C ALA A 342 -3.20 -0.06 -7.27
N TRP A 343 -2.61 -0.49 -6.16
CA TRP A 343 -1.15 -0.49 -5.97
C TRP A 343 -0.44 -1.46 -6.92
N ASN A 344 -0.88 -2.71 -6.99
CA ASN A 344 -0.29 -3.72 -7.87
C ASN A 344 -0.31 -3.28 -9.34
N ARG A 345 -1.30 -2.47 -9.73
CA ARG A 345 -1.36 -1.91 -11.07
C ARG A 345 -0.24 -0.91 -11.37
N LEU A 346 0.14 -0.07 -10.40
CA LEU A 346 1.28 0.83 -10.56
C LEU A 346 2.59 0.04 -10.66
N TRP A 347 2.72 -1.02 -9.85
CA TRP A 347 3.88 -1.90 -9.83
C TRP A 347 4.04 -2.81 -11.07
N LEU A 348 3.07 -2.81 -11.99
CA LEU A 348 3.28 -3.39 -13.32
C LEU A 348 4.46 -2.72 -14.03
N SER A 349 4.65 -1.43 -13.78
CA SER A 349 5.84 -0.69 -14.23
C SER A 349 6.88 -0.69 -13.13
N GLY A 350 8.14 -0.87 -13.47
CA GLY A 350 9.20 -0.92 -12.47
C GLY A 350 10.56 -1.21 -13.05
N ILE A 351 11.55 -1.32 -12.18
CA ILE A 351 12.92 -1.71 -12.52
C ILE A 351 13.35 -2.83 -11.57
N THR A 352 14.12 -3.78 -12.08
CA THR A 352 14.83 -4.78 -11.27
C THR A 352 16.30 -4.73 -11.62
N LEU A 353 17.13 -4.75 -10.59
CA LEU A 353 18.58 -4.85 -10.69
C LEU A 353 18.99 -6.22 -10.15
N SER A 354 19.94 -6.89 -10.81
CA SER A 354 20.57 -8.08 -10.22
C SER A 354 21.22 -7.72 -8.88
N TYR A 355 21.05 -8.58 -7.87
CA TYR A 355 21.53 -8.29 -6.52
C TYR A 355 23.05 -8.16 -6.46
N SER A 356 23.54 -7.12 -5.78
CA SER A 356 24.96 -6.90 -5.52
C SER A 356 25.27 -7.10 -4.04
N TYR A 357 26.28 -7.92 -3.77
CA TYR A 357 26.85 -8.11 -2.43
C TYR A 357 27.91 -7.07 -2.06
N ALA A 358 28.24 -6.15 -2.97
CA ALA A 358 29.23 -5.12 -2.69
C ALA A 358 28.69 -4.12 -1.65
N PRO A 359 29.51 -3.72 -0.66
CA PRO A 359 29.07 -2.82 0.39
C PRO A 359 28.65 -1.46 -0.18
N ASN A 360 27.62 -0.85 0.40
CA ASN A 360 27.09 0.46 -0.01
C ASN A 360 26.64 0.55 -1.48
N THR A 361 26.27 -0.58 -2.10
CA THR A 361 25.76 -0.60 -3.47
C THR A 361 24.23 -0.57 -3.48
N LEU A 362 23.67 0.20 -4.40
CA LEU A 362 22.22 0.28 -4.63
C LEU A 362 21.62 -1.10 -4.98
N ASN A 363 20.64 -1.57 -4.23
CA ASN A 363 19.93 -2.83 -4.49
C ASN A 363 18.42 -2.61 -4.66
N GLY A 364 17.69 -3.70 -4.90
CA GLY A 364 16.24 -3.66 -5.11
C GLY A 364 15.48 -3.05 -3.94
N GLU A 365 15.95 -3.25 -2.70
CA GLU A 365 15.31 -2.70 -1.49
C GLU A 365 15.25 -1.16 -1.52
N GLU A 366 16.38 -0.49 -1.76
CA GLU A 366 16.42 0.98 -1.80
C GLU A 366 15.66 1.53 -3.00
N VAL A 367 15.74 0.86 -4.15
CA VAL A 367 15.04 1.27 -5.37
C VAL A 367 13.52 1.17 -5.18
N ASN A 368 13.00 0.01 -4.75
CA ASN A 368 11.57 -0.20 -4.55
C ASN A 368 11.02 0.72 -3.46
N THR A 369 11.74 0.87 -2.34
CA THR A 369 11.33 1.77 -1.26
C THR A 369 11.28 3.23 -1.72
N THR A 370 12.24 3.67 -2.51
CA THR A 370 12.26 5.05 -3.05
C THR A 370 11.12 5.28 -4.04
N LEU A 371 10.91 4.36 -5.00
CA LEU A 371 9.81 4.44 -5.96
C LEU A 371 8.44 4.42 -5.26
N TYR A 372 8.31 3.60 -4.21
CA TYR A 372 7.13 3.58 -3.35
C TYR A 372 6.86 4.96 -2.75
N TYR A 373 7.87 5.60 -2.14
CA TYR A 373 7.70 6.91 -1.53
C TYR A 373 7.31 7.99 -2.55
N LEU A 374 7.88 7.97 -3.76
CA LEU A 374 7.46 8.89 -4.82
C LEU A 374 5.99 8.67 -5.19
N ALA A 375 5.58 7.42 -5.41
CA ALA A 375 4.22 7.08 -5.79
C ALA A 375 3.20 7.30 -4.66
N SER A 376 3.59 7.17 -3.38
CA SER A 376 2.72 7.37 -2.22
C SER A 376 2.47 8.85 -1.91
N HIS A 377 3.32 9.75 -2.42
CA HIS A 377 3.20 11.20 -2.23
C HIS A 377 2.44 11.91 -3.35
N MET A 378 1.99 11.15 -4.34
CA MET A 378 1.27 11.66 -5.50
C MET A 378 -0.11 11.03 -5.59
N PRO A 379 -1.15 11.85 -5.78
CA PRO A 379 -2.49 11.32 -5.97
C PRO A 379 -2.57 10.56 -7.30
N ASP A 380 -3.52 9.65 -7.39
CA ASP A 380 -3.90 9.05 -8.65
C ASP A 380 -4.97 9.92 -9.31
N TYR A 381 -4.69 10.44 -10.51
CA TYR A 381 -5.63 11.29 -11.25
C TYR A 381 -6.52 10.48 -12.20
N TYR A 382 -6.32 9.16 -12.33
CA TYR A 382 -7.16 8.29 -13.15
C TYR A 382 -8.48 7.89 -12.49
N SER A 383 -8.71 8.29 -11.23
CA SER A 383 -9.93 8.02 -10.46
C SER A 383 -10.88 9.22 -10.31
N VAL A 384 -10.56 10.37 -10.91
CA VAL A 384 -11.36 11.61 -10.75
C VAL A 384 -12.41 11.74 -11.86
N SER A 385 -13.68 11.90 -11.48
CA SER A 385 -14.77 12.29 -12.40
C SER A 385 -14.52 13.69 -12.94
N ILE A 386 -14.43 13.85 -14.25
CA ILE A 386 -14.32 15.16 -14.89
C ILE A 386 -15.73 15.75 -15.05
N ASP A 387 -15.92 16.97 -14.54
CA ASP A 387 -17.09 17.80 -14.84
C ASP A 387 -17.01 18.37 -16.26
N GLY A 388 -18.10 18.32 -17.02
CA GLY A 388 -18.28 19.02 -18.30
C GLY A 388 -18.21 18.16 -19.58
N ASN A 389 -18.25 18.82 -20.74
CA ASN A 389 -18.32 18.22 -22.09
C ASN A 389 -17.07 17.42 -22.53
N GLN A 390 -16.03 17.30 -21.70
CA GLN A 390 -14.77 16.67 -22.07
C GLN A 390 -14.61 15.33 -21.35
N THR A 391 -14.44 14.24 -22.11
CA THR A 391 -14.26 12.91 -21.54
C THR A 391 -12.90 12.78 -20.85
N VAL A 392 -12.82 11.93 -19.83
CA VAL A 392 -11.56 11.56 -19.13
C VAL A 392 -10.46 11.16 -20.11
N MET A 393 -10.86 10.50 -21.20
CA MET A 393 -9.98 10.12 -22.30
C MET A 393 -9.35 11.31 -23.01
N ASN A 394 -10.17 12.27 -23.44
CA ASN A 394 -9.68 13.43 -24.18
C ASN A 394 -8.71 14.23 -23.32
N ALA A 395 -9.01 14.40 -22.03
CA ALA A 395 -8.10 15.07 -21.10
C ALA A 395 -6.76 14.33 -20.95
N TYR A 396 -6.79 13.00 -20.82
CA TYR A 396 -5.56 12.19 -20.76
C TYR A 396 -4.72 12.29 -22.05
N LEU A 397 -5.36 12.18 -23.22
CA LEU A 397 -4.66 12.28 -24.50
C LEU A 397 -4.04 13.68 -24.72
N GLU A 398 -4.69 14.76 -24.29
CA GLU A 398 -4.12 16.11 -24.35
C GLU A 398 -2.93 16.29 -23.40
N ARG A 399 -2.96 15.67 -22.20
CA ARG A 399 -1.77 15.63 -21.32
C ARG A 399 -0.63 14.85 -21.96
N ALA A 400 -0.93 13.71 -22.57
CA ALA A 400 0.07 12.84 -23.19
C ALA A 400 0.91 13.54 -24.25
N LYS A 401 0.29 14.42 -25.06
CA LYS A 401 1.00 15.21 -26.09
C LYS A 401 2.12 16.10 -25.52
N ARG A 402 2.06 16.47 -24.24
CA ARG A 402 3.08 17.31 -23.59
C ARG A 402 4.29 16.54 -23.08
N ARG A 403 4.28 15.20 -23.13
CA ARG A 403 5.35 14.33 -22.58
C ARG A 403 6.55 14.13 -23.51
N THR A 404 6.54 14.75 -24.69
CA THR A 404 7.42 14.43 -25.82
C THR A 404 8.91 14.76 -25.63
N THR A 405 9.32 15.40 -24.52
CA THR A 405 10.68 15.95 -24.36
C THR A 405 11.37 15.63 -23.04
N CYS A 406 11.05 14.49 -22.41
CA CYS A 406 11.81 13.97 -21.27
C CYS A 406 13.21 13.54 -21.76
N SER A 407 14.25 14.20 -21.23
CA SER A 407 15.65 14.03 -21.64
C SER A 407 16.57 14.04 -20.42
N PRO A 408 16.73 12.89 -19.75
CA PRO A 408 17.56 12.75 -18.56
C PRO A 408 19.05 12.96 -18.87
N PRO A 409 19.77 13.86 -18.17
CA PRO A 409 21.16 14.18 -18.50
C PRO A 409 22.21 13.28 -17.80
N HIS A 410 21.83 12.58 -16.73
CA HIS A 410 22.77 11.87 -15.84
C HIS A 410 22.25 10.51 -15.39
N ASN A 411 23.17 9.60 -15.03
CA ASN A 411 22.86 8.26 -14.56
C ASN A 411 22.48 8.29 -13.06
N LEU A 412 21.22 8.01 -12.73
CA LEU A 412 20.81 7.97 -11.33
C LEU A 412 21.21 6.69 -10.60
N LEU A 413 21.56 5.61 -11.31
CA LEU A 413 22.00 4.36 -10.69
C LEU A 413 23.27 4.54 -9.86
N GLU A 414 24.09 5.54 -10.19
CA GLU A 414 25.33 5.90 -9.48
C GLU A 414 25.13 6.99 -8.43
N SER A 415 23.93 7.56 -8.33
CA SER A 415 23.70 8.69 -7.44
C SER A 415 23.58 8.27 -5.99
N THR A 416 24.36 8.87 -5.10
CA THR A 416 24.22 8.60 -3.66
C THR A 416 23.08 9.37 -3.01
N VAL A 417 22.61 10.48 -3.61
CA VAL A 417 21.62 11.38 -2.98
C VAL A 417 20.18 10.88 -3.19
N HIS A 418 19.91 10.23 -4.32
CA HIS A 418 18.57 9.84 -4.72
C HIS A 418 18.08 8.53 -4.08
N TRP A 419 18.97 7.78 -3.43
CA TRP A 419 18.63 6.49 -2.79
C TRP A 419 18.88 6.52 -1.29
N GLN A 420 18.83 7.71 -0.69
CA GLN A 420 19.08 7.87 0.75
C GLN A 420 17.96 7.24 1.58
N PRO A 421 18.30 6.52 2.66
CA PRO A 421 17.32 5.91 3.54
C PRO A 421 16.53 6.97 4.29
N VAL A 422 15.22 6.76 4.41
CA VAL A 422 14.31 7.73 5.02
C VAL A 422 14.02 7.35 6.46
N ARG A 423 14.37 8.20 7.42
CA ARG A 423 14.16 7.92 8.86
C ARG A 423 13.19 8.87 9.56
N SER A 424 12.64 9.85 8.84
CA SER A 424 11.68 10.82 9.37
C SER A 424 10.92 11.49 8.23
N PHE A 425 9.78 12.11 8.54
CA PHE A 425 9.00 12.87 7.56
C PHE A 425 9.82 14.00 6.90
N SER A 426 10.74 14.62 7.63
CA SER A 426 11.62 15.65 7.05
C SER A 426 12.59 15.07 6.02
N LYS A 427 13.20 13.92 6.31
CA LYS A 427 14.09 13.24 5.35
C LYS A 427 13.30 12.71 4.14
N MET A 428 12.08 12.22 4.35
CA MET A 428 11.14 11.83 3.29
C MET A 428 10.89 13.00 2.34
N SER A 429 10.48 14.15 2.90
CA SER A 429 10.17 15.36 2.13
C SER A 429 11.38 15.86 1.33
N ASN A 430 12.58 15.82 1.93
CA ASN A 430 13.81 16.19 1.24
C ASN A 430 14.15 15.24 0.08
N LEU A 431 13.99 13.92 0.27
CA LEU A 431 14.22 12.92 -0.78
C LEU A 431 13.28 13.17 -1.96
N ILE A 432 11.99 13.36 -1.69
CA ILE A 432 10.97 13.59 -2.71
C ILE A 432 11.23 14.92 -3.44
N SER A 433 11.55 15.99 -2.69
CA SER A 433 11.88 17.29 -3.28
C SER A 433 13.10 17.20 -4.20
N THR A 434 14.11 16.41 -3.82
CA THR A 434 15.30 16.16 -4.64
C THR A 434 14.92 15.45 -5.93
N TRP A 435 14.19 14.33 -5.85
CA TRP A 435 13.70 13.61 -7.02
C TRP A 435 12.86 14.49 -7.94
N TYR A 436 11.90 15.25 -7.41
CA TYR A 436 11.03 16.09 -8.24
C TYR A 436 11.81 17.20 -8.93
N SER A 437 12.80 17.78 -8.26
CA SER A 437 13.68 18.77 -8.86
C SER A 437 14.50 18.16 -9.99
N THR A 438 15.07 16.97 -9.78
CA THR A 438 15.82 16.23 -10.80
C THR A 438 14.95 15.88 -12.02
N LEU A 439 13.73 15.37 -11.81
CA LEU A 439 12.81 15.04 -12.90
C LEU A 439 12.37 16.28 -13.70
N ARG A 440 12.21 17.43 -13.04
CA ARG A 440 11.91 18.72 -13.70
C ARG A 440 13.09 19.23 -14.52
N LEU A 441 14.32 19.12 -13.99
CA LEU A 441 15.53 19.46 -14.73
C LEU A 441 15.73 18.57 -15.96
N ALA A 442 15.30 17.30 -15.89
CA ALA A 442 15.26 16.37 -17.01
C ALA A 442 14.08 16.60 -17.98
N ARG A 443 13.25 17.64 -17.76
CA ARG A 443 12.07 17.97 -18.57
C ARG A 443 11.00 16.86 -18.62
N CYS A 444 10.92 16.07 -17.56
CA CYS A 444 9.92 15.01 -17.41
C CYS A 444 8.72 15.50 -16.56
N ASP A 445 8.59 16.80 -16.35
CA ASP A 445 7.57 17.43 -15.51
C ASP A 445 6.15 17.29 -16.07
N ALA A 446 6.00 17.15 -17.38
CA ALA A 446 4.70 16.87 -18.02
C ALA A 446 4.05 15.58 -17.50
N PHE A 447 4.85 14.60 -17.05
CA PHE A 447 4.32 13.36 -16.46
C PHE A 447 3.69 13.58 -15.08
N PHE A 448 3.96 14.69 -14.39
CA PHE A 448 3.42 14.94 -13.04
C PHE A 448 1.90 15.09 -13.07
N GLU A 449 1.35 15.54 -14.21
CA GLU A 449 -0.09 15.70 -14.41
C GLU A 449 -0.84 14.37 -14.53
N ASP A 450 -0.12 13.27 -14.73
CA ASP A 450 -0.65 11.91 -14.74
C ASP A 450 -0.51 11.23 -13.36
N GLY A 451 -0.13 12.00 -12.34
CA GLY A 451 -0.17 11.57 -10.94
C GLY A 451 0.89 10.53 -10.63
N ALA A 452 0.57 9.59 -9.76
CA ALA A 452 1.53 8.59 -9.33
C ALA A 452 2.07 7.69 -10.44
N HIS A 453 1.23 7.27 -11.39
CA HIS A 453 1.69 6.50 -12.56
C HIS A 453 2.68 7.31 -13.39
N GLY A 454 2.34 8.56 -13.69
CA GLY A 454 3.22 9.45 -14.44
C GLY A 454 4.56 9.68 -13.74
N ILE A 455 4.56 9.85 -12.41
CA ILE A 455 5.79 10.03 -11.62
C ILE A 455 6.66 8.77 -11.64
N LEU A 456 6.06 7.58 -11.55
CA LEU A 456 6.80 6.33 -11.73
C LEU A 456 7.39 6.23 -13.14
N GLN A 457 6.64 6.58 -14.18
CA GLN A 457 7.15 6.59 -15.55
C GLN A 457 8.30 7.59 -15.72
N ALA A 458 8.17 8.81 -15.20
CA ALA A 458 9.24 9.80 -15.21
C ALA A 458 10.49 9.30 -14.49
N ALA A 459 10.33 8.62 -13.35
CA ALA A 459 11.45 8.01 -12.62
C ALA A 459 12.11 6.90 -13.45
N LEU A 460 11.35 5.99 -14.06
CA LEU A 460 11.90 4.93 -14.92
C LEU A 460 12.62 5.49 -16.14
N LEU A 461 12.03 6.49 -16.80
CA LEU A 461 12.66 7.21 -17.91
C LEU A 461 14.00 7.81 -17.48
N HIS A 462 14.03 8.45 -16.31
CA HIS A 462 15.27 9.02 -15.80
C HIS A 462 16.31 7.98 -15.41
N ILE A 463 15.92 6.91 -14.72
CA ILE A 463 16.84 5.86 -14.26
C ILE A 463 17.49 5.17 -15.47
N GLY A 464 16.70 4.85 -16.50
CA GLY A 464 17.21 4.24 -17.74
C GLY A 464 17.80 5.22 -18.74
N GLN A 465 17.94 6.50 -18.39
CA GLN A 465 18.31 7.57 -19.32
C GLN A 465 17.56 7.49 -20.67
N PHE A 466 16.26 7.23 -20.60
CA PHE A 466 15.43 7.15 -21.79
C PHE A 466 15.15 8.57 -22.29
N HIS A 467 15.65 8.89 -23.48
CA HIS A 467 15.32 10.13 -24.18
C HIS A 467 14.10 9.89 -25.05
N LEU A 468 13.00 10.56 -24.72
CA LEU A 468 11.80 10.54 -25.54
C LEU A 468 11.89 11.65 -26.58
N HIS A 469 11.74 11.27 -27.85
CA HIS A 469 11.53 12.18 -28.97
C HIS A 469 10.15 11.94 -29.57
N GLU A 470 9.72 12.82 -30.48
CA GLU A 470 8.41 12.71 -31.12
C GLU A 470 8.21 11.37 -31.85
N LYS A 471 9.27 10.82 -32.44
CA LYS A 471 9.20 9.64 -33.33
C LYS A 471 9.88 8.39 -32.79
N TYR A 472 10.77 8.51 -31.81
CA TYR A 472 11.54 7.39 -31.28
C TYR A 472 11.90 7.64 -29.81
N ALA A 473 12.28 6.58 -29.12
CA ALA A 473 12.90 6.64 -27.81
C ALA A 473 14.31 6.02 -27.90
N SER A 474 15.25 6.54 -27.13
CA SER A 474 16.60 5.96 -27.03
C SER A 474 16.98 5.76 -25.57
N CYS A 475 17.75 4.71 -25.29
CA CYS A 475 18.33 4.45 -23.97
C CYS A 475 19.76 5.00 -23.95
N GLY A 476 20.06 5.93 -23.04
CA GLY A 476 21.34 6.62 -22.93
C GLY A 476 22.39 5.94 -22.04
N LEU A 477 22.07 4.80 -21.42
CA LEU A 477 22.98 4.14 -20.49
C LEU A 477 24.29 3.73 -21.18
N SER A 478 25.42 4.22 -20.65
CA SER A 478 26.75 3.87 -21.16
C SER A 478 27.11 2.43 -20.81
N ALA A 479 27.63 1.68 -21.79
CA ALA A 479 28.08 0.31 -21.59
C ALA A 479 29.16 0.20 -20.49
N GLU A 480 29.96 1.24 -20.29
CA GLU A 480 30.98 1.29 -19.24
C GLU A 480 30.40 1.32 -17.82
N THR A 481 29.18 1.83 -17.66
CA THR A 481 28.49 1.96 -16.37
C THR A 481 27.61 0.75 -16.04
N LEU A 482 27.45 -0.17 -17.00
CA LEU A 482 26.66 -1.38 -16.84
C LEU A 482 27.54 -2.46 -16.22
N HIS A 483 27.29 -2.73 -14.95
CA HIS A 483 27.95 -3.79 -14.18
C HIS A 483 27.00 -4.88 -13.71
N ARG A 484 25.71 -4.74 -14.02
CA ARG A 484 24.62 -5.59 -13.53
C ARG A 484 23.53 -5.75 -14.57
N ASP A 485 22.79 -6.84 -14.46
CA ASP A 485 21.60 -7.03 -15.27
C ASP A 485 20.50 -6.10 -14.79
N ILE A 486 19.80 -5.48 -15.74
CA ILE A 486 18.74 -4.51 -15.48
C ILE A 486 17.50 -4.89 -16.30
N LEU A 487 16.36 -4.99 -15.64
CA LEU A 487 15.07 -5.18 -16.28
C LEU A 487 14.17 -3.99 -15.99
N PHE A 488 13.84 -3.20 -17.02
CA PHE A 488 12.77 -2.22 -16.98
C PHE A 488 11.48 -2.86 -17.46
N ARG A 489 10.43 -2.76 -16.65
CA ARG A 489 9.09 -3.24 -16.97
C ARG A 489 8.19 -2.07 -17.33
N ARG A 490 7.47 -2.20 -18.45
CA ARG A 490 6.43 -1.28 -18.92
C ARG A 490 6.87 0.18 -18.92
N VAL A 491 7.97 0.47 -19.60
CA VAL A 491 8.38 1.84 -19.88
C VAL A 491 7.47 2.41 -20.96
N GLN A 492 6.82 3.53 -20.65
CA GLN A 492 5.93 4.23 -21.57
C GLN A 492 6.74 4.97 -22.64
N LEU A 493 6.40 4.72 -23.91
CA LEU A 493 6.96 5.47 -25.03
C LEU A 493 6.20 6.79 -25.24
N ASN A 494 6.59 7.55 -26.27
CA ASN A 494 5.98 8.84 -26.59
C ASN A 494 4.45 8.72 -26.84
N GLN A 495 4.02 7.64 -27.48
CA GLN A 495 2.59 7.41 -27.74
C GLN A 495 1.90 6.89 -26.47
N PRO A 496 0.78 7.52 -26.03
CA PRO A 496 0.04 7.03 -24.87
C PRO A 496 -0.43 5.58 -25.07
N GLY A 497 -0.27 4.75 -24.03
CA GLY A 497 -0.63 3.33 -24.07
C GLY A 497 0.41 2.40 -24.71
N VAL A 498 1.44 2.92 -25.38
CA VAL A 498 2.52 2.09 -25.92
C VAL A 498 3.57 1.86 -24.84
N TYR A 499 3.72 0.60 -24.42
CA TYR A 499 4.68 0.19 -23.39
C TYR A 499 5.63 -0.89 -23.91
N VAL A 500 6.89 -0.80 -23.46
CA VAL A 500 7.91 -1.82 -23.74
C VAL A 500 8.59 -2.28 -22.45
N ASN A 501 8.98 -3.55 -22.42
CA ASN A 501 9.97 -4.04 -21.49
C ASN A 501 11.34 -3.94 -22.14
N VAL A 502 12.34 -3.56 -21.34
CA VAL A 502 13.72 -3.43 -21.78
C VAL A 502 14.58 -4.19 -20.80
N GLU A 503 15.26 -5.21 -21.28
CA GLU A 503 16.19 -6.00 -20.49
C GLU A 503 17.61 -5.83 -21.03
N ILE A 504 18.52 -5.52 -20.11
CA ILE A 504 19.94 -5.31 -20.37
C ILE A 504 20.66 -6.39 -19.57
N ARG A 505 21.31 -7.33 -20.27
CA ARG A 505 22.07 -8.43 -19.66
C ARG A 505 23.54 -8.30 -19.96
N ILE A 506 24.36 -8.68 -18.98
CA ILE A 506 25.81 -8.79 -19.16
C ILE A 506 26.13 -10.26 -19.39
N VAL A 507 26.49 -10.58 -20.63
CA VAL A 507 26.80 -11.95 -21.04
C VAL A 507 28.32 -12.10 -21.25
N PRO A 508 28.90 -13.26 -20.86
CA PRO A 508 30.28 -13.56 -21.21
C PRO A 508 30.39 -13.67 -22.74
N GLY A 509 31.35 -12.96 -23.32
CA GLY A 509 31.58 -12.98 -24.76
C GLY A 509 32.13 -14.34 -25.20
N GLU A 510 31.29 -15.20 -25.75
CA GLU A 510 31.72 -16.47 -26.37
C GLU A 510 32.52 -16.27 -27.68
N LEU A 511 32.63 -15.03 -28.16
CA LEU A 511 33.08 -14.71 -29.52
C LEU A 511 34.61 -14.61 -29.71
N SER A 512 35.44 -14.94 -28.71
CA SER A 512 36.88 -15.08 -28.95
C SER A 512 37.60 -15.99 -27.96
N LEU A 513 38.13 -17.10 -28.47
CA LEU A 513 39.14 -17.95 -27.81
C LEU A 513 40.41 -17.19 -27.37
N SER A 514 40.64 -15.96 -27.86
CA SER A 514 41.80 -15.14 -27.51
C SER A 514 41.58 -14.12 -26.39
N SER A 515 40.33 -13.87 -25.97
CA SER A 515 40.01 -12.92 -24.89
C SER A 515 38.82 -13.39 -24.04
N PRO A 516 39.03 -14.34 -23.11
CA PRO A 516 37.97 -14.88 -22.22
C PRO A 516 37.44 -13.88 -21.17
N HIS A 517 37.79 -12.60 -21.28
CA HIS A 517 37.41 -11.52 -20.35
C HIS A 517 36.50 -10.47 -21.00
N LEU A 518 36.10 -10.65 -22.27
CA LEU A 518 35.20 -9.71 -22.93
C LEU A 518 33.78 -9.91 -22.39
N MET A 519 33.21 -8.90 -21.75
CA MET A 519 31.78 -8.87 -21.41
C MET A 519 31.03 -8.15 -22.53
N VAL A 520 29.92 -8.75 -22.98
CA VAL A 520 29.04 -8.17 -24.00
C VAL A 520 27.74 -7.76 -23.30
N VAL A 521 27.18 -6.61 -23.70
CA VAL A 521 25.87 -6.17 -23.25
C VAL A 521 24.83 -6.63 -24.27
N GLU A 522 23.94 -7.52 -23.85
CA GLU A 522 22.77 -7.93 -24.62
C GLU A 522 21.58 -7.04 -24.25
N LEU A 523 20.92 -6.50 -25.27
CA LEU A 523 19.71 -5.69 -25.13
C LEU A 523 18.55 -6.43 -25.77
N SER A 524 17.52 -6.74 -24.99
CA SER A 524 16.28 -7.31 -25.49
C SER A 524 15.11 -6.39 -25.17
N THR A 525 14.17 -6.29 -26.12
CA THR A 525 12.98 -5.46 -25.98
C THR A 525 11.75 -6.20 -26.46
N TRP A 526 10.66 -6.13 -25.70
CA TRP A 526 9.40 -6.76 -26.06
C TRP A 526 8.21 -5.97 -25.56
N ARG A 527 7.03 -6.24 -26.14
CA ARG A 527 5.79 -5.66 -25.62
C ARG A 527 5.33 -6.38 -24.37
N SER A 528 4.79 -5.58 -23.45
CA SER A 528 4.05 -6.11 -22.31
C SER A 528 2.65 -6.52 -22.72
N ASN A 529 2.15 -7.61 -22.13
CA ASN A 529 0.73 -7.92 -22.24
C ASN A 529 -0.11 -6.83 -21.55
N PRO A 530 -1.27 -6.48 -22.11
CA PRO A 530 -2.20 -5.56 -21.48
C PRO A 530 -2.68 -6.20 -20.17
N PRO A 531 -2.72 -5.44 -19.07
CA PRO A 531 -3.23 -5.96 -17.82
C PRO A 531 -4.75 -6.17 -17.96
N PRO A 532 -5.30 -7.16 -17.24
CA PRO A 532 -6.75 -7.31 -17.16
C PRO A 532 -7.39 -6.05 -16.59
N PRO A 533 -8.62 -5.68 -17.02
CA PRO A 533 -9.33 -4.55 -16.46
C PRO A 533 -9.49 -4.64 -14.94
N LEU A 534 -9.43 -3.51 -14.23
CA LEU A 534 -9.59 -3.48 -12.76
C LEU A 534 -10.88 -4.15 -12.32
N SER A 535 -11.97 -3.98 -13.08
CA SER A 535 -13.26 -4.64 -12.83
C SER A 535 -13.17 -6.16 -12.94
N THR A 536 -12.43 -6.68 -13.91
CA THR A 536 -12.21 -8.13 -14.09
C THR A 536 -11.36 -8.70 -12.96
N VAL A 537 -10.30 -7.99 -12.54
CA VAL A 537 -9.44 -8.43 -11.41
C VAL A 537 -10.23 -8.44 -10.11
N ALA A 538 -11.01 -7.40 -9.85
CA ALA A 538 -11.88 -7.30 -8.67
C ALA A 538 -12.97 -8.40 -8.66
N ASN A 539 -13.57 -8.71 -9.81
CA ASN A 539 -14.63 -9.71 -9.95
C ASN A 539 -14.13 -11.15 -9.99
N SER A 540 -12.88 -11.40 -10.41
CA SER A 540 -12.31 -12.75 -10.50
C SER A 540 -12.05 -13.40 -9.12
N LYS A 541 -12.11 -12.61 -8.04
CA LYS A 541 -11.89 -13.06 -6.66
C LYS A 541 -13.12 -12.91 -5.74
N THR A 542 -14.26 -12.44 -6.24
CA THR A 542 -15.50 -12.32 -5.46
C THR A 542 -16.48 -13.47 -5.78
N PRO A 543 -17.03 -14.17 -4.78
CA PRO A 543 -18.09 -15.14 -5.02
C PRO A 543 -19.35 -14.43 -5.52
N LYS A 544 -20.04 -15.07 -6.49
CA LYS A 544 -21.28 -14.55 -7.10
C LYS A 544 -22.34 -14.25 -6.03
N ILE A 545 -22.80 -13.00 -5.97
CA ILE A 545 -23.98 -12.61 -5.20
C ILE A 545 -25.22 -12.76 -6.09
N LEU A 546 -26.21 -13.52 -5.62
CA LEU A 546 -27.53 -13.66 -6.23
C LEU A 546 -28.38 -12.40 -5.96
N PRO A 547 -29.19 -11.92 -6.91
CA PRO A 547 -30.00 -10.72 -6.70
C PRO A 547 -31.35 -11.10 -6.08
N MET A 548 -31.72 -10.49 -4.96
CA MET A 548 -33.14 -10.42 -4.56
C MET A 548 -33.49 -9.04 -4.00
N LEU A 549 -34.44 -8.39 -4.72
CA LEU A 549 -35.57 -7.51 -4.34
C LEU A 549 -35.44 -6.60 -3.10
N SER A 550 -35.95 -5.37 -3.04
CA SER A 550 -36.74 -4.50 -3.94
C SER A 550 -36.93 -3.13 -3.23
N GLN A 551 -37.04 -2.05 -4.02
CA GLN A 551 -37.31 -0.62 -3.75
C GLN A 551 -38.45 -0.26 -2.74
N PRO A 552 -38.76 1.03 -2.47
CA PRO A 552 -37.93 2.24 -2.22
C PRO A 552 -38.43 3.05 -0.98
N LEU A 553 -37.68 4.08 -0.55
CA LEU A 553 -38.23 5.20 0.24
C LEU A 553 -37.57 6.52 -0.19
N ASP A 554 -38.41 7.54 -0.33
CA ASP A 554 -38.30 8.68 -1.25
C ASP A 554 -37.07 9.59 -1.16
N ALA A 555 -36.68 10.04 -2.36
CA ALA A 555 -35.66 11.03 -2.65
C ALA A 555 -36.29 12.40 -2.92
N ALA A 556 -35.91 13.41 -2.15
CA ALA A 556 -35.92 14.80 -2.60
C ALA A 556 -34.82 15.56 -1.85
N PHE A 557 -33.98 16.30 -2.59
CA PHE A 557 -32.84 17.12 -2.13
C PHE A 557 -31.50 16.42 -1.84
N ILE A 558 -31.07 15.52 -2.72
CA ILE A 558 -29.64 15.33 -2.99
C ILE A 558 -29.54 15.13 -4.50
N ALA A 559 -28.81 15.99 -5.21
CA ALA A 559 -28.40 15.66 -6.58
C ALA A 559 -27.51 14.42 -6.46
N PRO A 560 -27.99 13.23 -6.88
CA PRO A 560 -27.18 12.04 -6.80
C PRO A 560 -26.18 12.16 -7.94
N ILE A 561 -24.89 11.97 -7.64
CA ILE A 561 -23.99 11.41 -8.63
C ILE A 561 -24.58 10.03 -8.93
N ARG A 562 -25.43 9.95 -9.95
CA ARG A 562 -25.97 8.69 -10.45
C ARG A 562 -24.78 7.87 -10.93
N PRO A 563 -24.60 6.62 -10.47
CA PRO A 563 -23.96 5.62 -11.33
C PRO A 563 -24.83 5.56 -12.59
N SER A 564 -24.23 5.86 -13.75
CA SER A 564 -24.93 5.83 -15.02
C SER A 564 -25.57 4.46 -15.22
N ALA A 565 -26.90 4.42 -15.14
CA ALA A 565 -27.71 3.32 -15.62
C ALA A 565 -27.80 3.44 -17.15
N ASP A 566 -26.74 3.00 -17.82
CA ASP A 566 -26.79 2.50 -19.19
C ASP A 566 -26.21 1.08 -19.16
N ILE A 567 -27.00 0.16 -18.64
CA ILE A 567 -26.76 -1.29 -18.77
C ILE A 567 -27.38 -1.69 -20.10
N GLN A 568 -26.71 -1.30 -21.19
CA GLN A 568 -26.78 -1.93 -22.52
C GLN A 568 -25.66 -1.36 -23.40
N GLY A 569 -24.42 -1.62 -22.99
CA GLY A 569 -23.21 -1.26 -23.72
C GLY A 569 -21.98 -1.77 -23.00
N ASN A 570 -21.57 -3.00 -23.33
CA ASN A 570 -20.25 -3.52 -22.99
C ASN A 570 -19.17 -2.51 -23.45
N GLN A 571 -18.10 -2.31 -22.65
CA GLN A 571 -16.81 -1.65 -22.99
C GLN A 571 -16.52 -0.20 -22.50
N HIS A 572 -16.47 0.05 -21.19
CA HIS A 572 -15.62 1.13 -20.65
C HIS A 572 -14.91 0.70 -19.35
N SER A 573 -14.34 -0.50 -19.38
CA SER A 573 -13.56 -1.03 -18.27
C SER A 573 -12.15 -0.44 -18.34
N ASP A 574 -11.92 0.62 -17.56
CA ASP A 574 -10.61 1.22 -17.30
C ASP A 574 -9.93 1.96 -18.48
N LEU A 575 -9.76 3.28 -18.31
CA LEU A 575 -9.16 4.19 -19.28
C LEU A 575 -7.78 3.70 -19.77
N LEU A 576 -6.90 3.33 -18.85
CA LEU A 576 -5.53 2.96 -19.18
C LEU A 576 -5.49 1.62 -19.93
N VAL A 577 -6.33 0.65 -19.55
CA VAL A 577 -6.42 -0.63 -20.28
C VAL A 577 -6.95 -0.39 -21.69
N TRP A 578 -7.95 0.46 -21.83
CA TRP A 578 -8.50 0.78 -23.14
C TRP A 578 -7.45 1.43 -24.05
N VAL A 579 -6.71 2.44 -23.56
CA VAL A 579 -5.66 3.11 -24.34
C VAL A 579 -4.58 2.12 -24.75
N GLU A 580 -4.19 1.22 -23.84
CA GLU A 580 -3.22 0.17 -24.13
C GLU A 580 -3.69 -0.78 -25.22
N HIS A 581 -4.95 -1.23 -25.17
CA HIS A 581 -5.51 -2.10 -26.19
C HIS A 581 -5.57 -1.43 -27.57
N GLU A 582 -5.89 -0.14 -27.64
CA GLU A 582 -5.78 0.61 -28.90
C GLU A 582 -4.34 0.71 -29.39
N ALA A 583 -3.40 0.91 -28.47
CA ALA A 583 -1.98 1.06 -28.75
C ALA A 583 -1.29 -0.24 -29.19
N GLU A 584 -1.88 -1.42 -28.93
CA GLU A 584 -1.37 -2.71 -29.42
C GLU A 584 -1.24 -2.75 -30.95
N ARG A 585 -2.07 -1.99 -31.66
CA ARG A 585 -2.05 -1.93 -33.13
C ARG A 585 -0.95 -1.04 -33.69
N ILE A 586 -0.29 -0.22 -32.88
CA ILE A 586 0.78 0.67 -33.31
C ILE A 586 2.06 -0.17 -33.37
N PRO A 587 2.71 -0.38 -34.53
CA PRO A 587 3.96 -1.16 -34.62
C PRO A 587 5.12 -0.43 -33.92
N VAL A 588 6.03 -1.21 -33.32
CA VAL A 588 7.18 -0.71 -32.55
C VAL A 588 8.41 -1.43 -33.10
N PHE A 589 9.47 -0.68 -33.37
CA PHE A 589 10.71 -1.23 -33.91
C PHE A 589 11.89 -0.86 -33.01
N VAL A 590 12.90 -1.73 -32.95
CA VAL A 590 14.14 -1.55 -32.21
C VAL A 590 15.33 -1.65 -33.15
N CYS A 591 16.37 -0.83 -32.92
CA CYS A 591 17.63 -0.88 -33.66
C CYS A 591 18.81 -0.85 -32.67
N PRO A 592 19.77 -1.79 -32.77
CA PRO A 592 21.05 -1.63 -32.10
C PRO A 592 21.87 -0.53 -32.82
N ALA A 593 22.49 0.36 -32.05
CA ALA A 593 23.46 1.38 -32.51
C ALA A 593 22.99 2.32 -33.66
N GLY A 594 22.28 3.40 -33.32
CA GLY A 594 22.11 4.57 -34.19
C GLY A 594 21.32 4.32 -35.49
N CYS A 595 20.57 3.22 -35.57
CA CYS A 595 19.76 2.83 -36.74
C CYS A 595 20.59 2.64 -38.03
N GLN A 596 21.84 2.19 -37.92
CA GLN A 596 22.62 1.80 -39.11
C GLN A 596 22.13 0.48 -39.72
N ASP A 597 21.60 -0.41 -38.87
CA ASP A 597 21.00 -1.68 -39.27
C ASP A 597 19.48 -1.56 -39.50
N MET A 598 18.91 -2.55 -40.19
CA MET A 598 17.47 -2.64 -40.44
C MET A 598 16.71 -2.77 -39.11
N PRO A 599 15.71 -1.92 -38.83
CA PRO A 599 14.91 -2.01 -37.62
C PRO A 599 14.22 -3.36 -37.50
N VAL A 600 14.27 -3.95 -36.30
CA VAL A 600 13.59 -5.22 -35.98
C VAL A 600 12.26 -4.89 -35.30
N GLU A 601 11.17 -5.51 -35.74
CA GLU A 601 9.86 -5.33 -35.11
C GLU A 601 9.83 -5.96 -33.71
N VAL A 602 9.32 -5.20 -32.74
CA VAL A 602 9.16 -5.61 -31.34
C VAL A 602 7.84 -6.35 -31.18
N ASN A 603 7.94 -7.68 -31.05
CA ASN A 603 6.80 -8.57 -30.87
C ASN A 603 6.33 -8.63 -29.40
N LEU A 604 5.12 -9.14 -29.21
CA LEU A 604 4.63 -9.61 -27.92
C LEU A 604 5.32 -10.94 -27.58
N PHE A 605 5.87 -11.06 -26.38
CA PHE A 605 6.16 -12.38 -25.82
C PHE A 605 4.93 -12.83 -25.03
N ALA A 606 4.37 -13.99 -25.39
CA ALA A 606 3.52 -14.74 -24.48
C ALA A 606 4.42 -15.21 -23.33
N ILE A 607 4.20 -14.65 -22.15
CA ILE A 607 4.69 -15.25 -20.91
C ILE A 607 3.73 -16.41 -20.65
N ASP A 608 4.17 -17.64 -20.94
CA ASP A 608 3.49 -18.87 -20.51
C ASP A 608 3.49 -19.00 -18.98
#